data_AF-A0A7K9LGJ9-F1
#
_entry.id   AF-A0A7K9LGJ9-F1
#
_cell.length_a   1.000
_cell.length_b   1.000
_cell.length_c   1.000
_cell.angle_alpha   90.00
_cell.angle_beta   90.00
_cell.angle_gamma   90.00
#
_symmetry.space_group_name_H-M   'P 1'
#
loop_
_entity.id
_entity.type
_entity.pdbx_description
1 polymer ?
#
loop_
_entity_poly.entity_id
_entity_poly.type
_entity_poly.pdbx_seq_one_letter_code
_entity_poly.pdbx_strand_id
1 'polypeptide(L)'
;TGSSDPYCIVKIDDEAIIRTATVWKTLSPFWGEEYELQLQPGFHSISIYVMDEDALSRDDIIGKVCITRDMLAEHPKGYSGWMSLSEVDPDEEVQGEIHLRVQVLSSQGSRRLRCSVLEAR
;
A
#
# COMPACT_ATOMS: atom_id res chain seq x y z
N THR A 1 -19.30 -1.95 -18.36
CA THR A 1 -18.74 -1.95 -17.00
C THR A 1 -17.27 -2.28 -17.14
N GLY A 2 -16.40 -1.30 -16.92
CA GLY A 2 -14.95 -1.55 -16.93
C GLY A 2 -14.58 -2.43 -15.74
N SER A 3 -13.53 -3.23 -15.89
CA SER A 3 -12.90 -3.96 -14.81
C SER A 3 -11.41 -3.64 -14.85
N SER A 4 -10.79 -3.47 -13.69
CA SER A 4 -9.34 -3.38 -13.56
C SER A 4 -8.76 -4.74 -13.20
N ASP A 5 -7.45 -4.86 -13.35
CA ASP A 5 -6.61 -5.96 -12.92
C ASP A 5 -5.68 -5.45 -11.79
N PRO A 6 -6.23 -5.13 -10.60
CA PRO A 6 -5.48 -4.40 -9.59
C PRO A 6 -4.39 -5.21 -8.88
N TYR A 7 -3.28 -4.53 -8.62
CA TYR A 7 -2.21 -4.98 -7.71
C TYR A 7 -1.67 -3.79 -6.90
N CYS A 8 -0.90 -4.07 -5.85
CA CYS A 8 -0.30 -3.04 -5.01
C CYS A 8 1.22 -3.04 -5.10
N ILE A 9 1.82 -1.84 -5.09
CA ILE A 9 3.26 -1.62 -4.83
C ILE A 9 3.43 -0.96 -3.46
N VAL A 10 4.15 -1.62 -2.56
CA VAL A 10 4.56 -1.02 -1.28
C VAL A 10 5.95 -0.44 -1.43
N LYS A 11 6.07 0.85 -1.13
CA LYS A 11 7.33 1.60 -1.12
C LYS A 11 7.71 2.04 0.29
N ILE A 12 9.02 2.05 0.57
CA ILE A 12 9.61 2.75 1.72
C ILE A 12 10.51 3.84 1.16
N ASP A 13 10.29 5.09 1.56
CA ASP A 13 11.09 6.24 1.11
C ASP A 13 11.32 6.23 -0.42
N ASP A 14 10.23 6.03 -1.18
CA ASP A 14 10.17 5.94 -2.65
C ASP A 14 10.84 4.70 -3.30
N GLU A 15 11.48 3.84 -2.53
CA GLU A 15 11.99 2.55 -3.02
C GLU A 15 10.89 1.49 -3.00
N ALA A 16 10.62 0.86 -4.15
CA ALA A 16 9.64 -0.23 -4.26
C ALA A 16 10.21 -1.54 -3.69
N ILE A 17 9.58 -2.06 -2.65
CA ILE A 17 10.06 -3.24 -1.91
C ILE A 17 9.19 -4.47 -2.17
N ILE A 18 7.88 -4.28 -2.32
CA ILE A 18 6.89 -5.35 -2.46
C ILE A 18 5.97 -5.04 -3.63
N ARG A 19 5.62 -6.10 -4.37
CA ARG A 19 4.49 -6.13 -5.30
C ARG A 19 3.56 -7.28 -4.91
N THR A 20 2.27 -7.02 -4.77
CA THR A 20 1.28 -8.09 -4.53
C THR A 20 0.98 -8.88 -5.81
N ALA A 21 0.26 -9.98 -5.67
CA ALA A 21 -0.38 -10.62 -6.82
C ALA A 21 -1.41 -9.68 -7.46
N THR A 22 -1.62 -9.88 -8.75
CA THR A 22 -2.66 -9.20 -9.52
C THR A 22 -3.97 -9.95 -9.38
N VAL A 23 -5.04 -9.23 -9.06
CA VAL A 23 -6.38 -9.78 -8.99
C VAL A 23 -7.14 -9.39 -10.25
N TRP A 24 -7.34 -10.33 -11.15
CA TRP A 24 -7.89 -10.03 -12.48
C TRP A 24 -9.39 -9.70 -12.46
N LYS A 25 -9.76 -8.69 -13.25
CA LYS A 25 -11.11 -8.30 -13.65
C LYS A 25 -12.03 -7.98 -12.48
N THR A 26 -11.57 -7.14 -11.56
CA THR A 26 -12.34 -6.70 -10.40
C THR A 26 -12.09 -5.23 -10.04
N LEU A 27 -13.11 -4.58 -9.49
CA LEU A 27 -12.98 -3.27 -8.81
C LEU A 27 -12.96 -3.43 -7.28
N SER A 28 -13.04 -4.67 -6.78
CA SER A 28 -13.00 -4.97 -5.35
C SER A 28 -12.04 -6.13 -5.09
N PRO A 29 -10.72 -5.90 -5.24
CA PRO A 29 -9.72 -6.94 -5.04
C PRO A 29 -9.58 -7.33 -3.58
N PHE A 30 -9.28 -8.61 -3.36
CA PHE A 30 -8.80 -9.14 -2.10
C PHE A 30 -7.45 -9.82 -2.34
N TRP A 31 -6.39 -9.24 -1.76
CA TRP A 31 -5.03 -9.80 -1.80
C TRP A 31 -4.78 -10.66 -0.57
N GLY A 32 -5.10 -10.14 0.62
CA GLY A 32 -4.86 -10.85 1.88
C GLY A 32 -3.39 -11.18 2.14
N GLU A 33 -2.47 -10.37 1.61
CA GLU A 33 -1.03 -10.65 1.65
C GLU A 33 -0.36 -9.92 2.82
N GLU A 34 0.59 -10.58 3.49
CA GLU A 34 1.35 -10.02 4.62
C GLU A 34 2.85 -10.16 4.40
N TYR A 35 3.56 -9.09 4.70
CA TYR A 35 5.00 -8.97 4.51
C TYR A 35 5.68 -8.46 5.77
N GLU A 36 6.84 -9.03 6.07
CA GLU A 36 7.71 -8.55 7.15
C GLU A 36 9.12 -8.26 6.65
N LEU A 37 9.52 -7.00 6.74
CA LEU A 37 10.82 -6.51 6.24
C LEU A 37 11.57 -5.72 7.29
N GLN A 38 12.89 -5.66 7.15
CA GLN A 38 13.72 -4.82 8.01
C GLN A 38 13.47 -3.35 7.70
N LEU A 39 13.22 -2.54 8.73
CA LEU A 39 12.91 -1.12 8.60
C LEU A 39 14.12 -0.30 9.05
N GLN A 40 14.65 0.51 8.15
CA GLN A 40 15.81 1.34 8.45
C GLN A 40 15.45 2.39 9.52
N PRO A 41 16.36 2.68 10.47
CA PRO A 41 16.09 3.63 11.54
C PRO A 41 15.61 5.03 11.11
N GLY A 42 16.05 5.46 9.92
CA GLY A 42 15.81 6.77 9.34
C GLY A 42 14.70 6.83 8.31
N PHE A 43 13.83 5.82 8.21
CA PHE A 43 12.70 5.86 7.29
C PHE A 43 11.77 7.06 7.57
N HIS A 44 11.14 7.59 6.52
CA HIS A 44 10.23 8.73 6.57
C HIS A 44 8.78 8.30 6.36
N SER A 45 8.52 7.45 5.37
CA SER A 45 7.16 7.03 5.02
C SER A 45 7.09 5.64 4.39
N ILE A 46 5.90 5.07 4.46
CA ILE A 46 5.50 3.87 3.74
C ILE A 46 4.34 4.28 2.83
N SER A 47 4.51 4.11 1.53
CA SER A 47 3.48 4.41 0.55
C SER A 47 2.97 3.12 -0.10
N ILE A 48 1.66 3.00 -0.27
CA ILE A 48 1.04 1.89 -0.97
C ILE A 48 0.35 2.49 -2.19
N TYR A 49 0.77 2.07 -3.37
CA TYR A 49 0.17 2.43 -4.64
C TYR A 49 -0.73 1.28 -5.08
N VAL A 50 -1.96 1.58 -5.46
CA VAL A 50 -2.84 0.65 -6.18
C VAL A 50 -2.66 0.93 -7.66
N MET A 51 -2.34 -0.12 -8.40
CA MET A 51 -2.03 -0.09 -9.83
C MET A 51 -3.06 -0.93 -10.59
N ASP A 52 -3.30 -0.62 -11.85
CA ASP A 52 -4.03 -1.47 -12.82
C ASP A 52 -3.01 -2.14 -13.76
N GLU A 53 -2.96 -3.47 -13.81
CA GLU A 53 -2.04 -4.18 -14.71
C GLU A 53 -2.60 -4.24 -16.13
N ASP A 54 -1.85 -3.68 -17.08
CA ASP A 54 -2.25 -3.64 -18.48
C ASP A 54 -1.37 -4.54 -19.35
N ALA A 55 -1.99 -5.47 -20.08
CA ALA A 55 -1.25 -6.42 -20.91
C ALA A 55 -0.55 -5.77 -22.13
N LEU A 56 -1.02 -4.60 -22.59
CA LEU A 56 -0.59 -3.96 -23.84
C LEU A 56 -0.10 -2.52 -23.67
N SER A 57 -0.29 -1.92 -22.49
CA SER A 57 0.12 -0.56 -22.13
C SER A 57 1.05 -0.60 -20.93
N ARG A 58 1.45 0.59 -20.44
CA ARG A 58 2.03 0.68 -19.10
C ARG A 58 0.90 0.57 -18.10
N ASP A 59 1.20 -0.05 -16.97
CA ASP A 59 0.29 -0.10 -15.82
C ASP A 59 -0.07 1.31 -15.34
N ASP A 60 -1.36 1.52 -15.13
CA ASP A 60 -1.92 2.79 -14.68
C ASP A 60 -1.96 2.86 -13.15
N ILE A 61 -1.80 4.06 -12.59
CA ILE A 61 -1.94 4.28 -11.16
C ILE A 61 -3.42 4.53 -10.87
N ILE A 62 -4.03 3.73 -10.02
CA ILE A 62 -5.40 3.96 -9.54
C ILE A 62 -5.39 5.00 -8.41
N GLY A 63 -4.39 4.95 -7.54
CA GLY A 63 -4.24 5.89 -6.44
C GLY A 63 -3.20 5.42 -5.43
N LYS A 64 -2.99 6.22 -4.37
CA LYS A 64 -2.05 5.86 -3.30
C LYS A 64 -2.55 6.23 -1.92
N VAL A 65 -1.91 5.62 -0.92
CA VAL A 65 -1.92 6.10 0.46
C VAL A 65 -0.50 6.26 0.96
N CYS A 66 -0.28 7.23 1.84
CA CYS A 66 1.02 7.49 2.47
C CYS A 66 0.84 7.44 3.99
N ILE A 67 1.64 6.59 4.64
CA ILE A 67 1.69 6.44 6.09
C ILE A 67 3.05 6.94 6.55
N THR A 68 3.07 8.08 7.22
CA THR A 68 4.32 8.68 7.70
C THR A 68 4.80 7.99 8.97
N ARG A 69 6.09 8.14 9.26
CA ARG A 69 6.68 7.71 10.52
C ARG A 69 5.97 8.33 11.73
N ASP A 70 5.54 9.58 11.65
CA ASP A 70 4.86 10.27 12.74
C ASP A 70 3.48 9.66 13.00
N MET A 71 2.72 9.34 11.94
CA MET A 71 1.44 8.62 12.07
C MET A 71 1.62 7.26 12.77
N LEU A 72 2.69 6.53 12.45
CA LEU A 72 3.01 5.26 13.12
C LEU A 72 3.46 5.45 14.57
N ALA A 73 4.14 6.56 14.88
CA ALA A 73 4.53 6.88 16.24
C ALA A 73 3.32 7.19 17.14
N GLU A 74 2.27 7.80 16.57
CA GLU A 74 0.97 8.02 17.24
C GLU A 74 0.18 6.71 17.45
N HIS A 75 0.49 5.66 16.68
CA HIS A 75 -0.15 4.34 16.73
C HIS A 75 0.83 3.24 17.14
N PRO A 76 1.22 3.14 18.42
CA PRO A 76 2.26 2.20 18.88
C PRO A 76 1.91 0.72 18.68
N LYS A 77 0.63 0.38 18.50
CA LYS A 77 0.17 -0.98 18.16
C LYS A 77 0.12 -1.23 16.65
N GLY A 78 0.48 -0.25 15.83
CA GLY A 78 0.25 -0.23 14.40
C GLY A 78 -1.11 0.38 14.03
N TYR A 79 -1.23 0.75 12.77
CA TYR A 79 -2.46 1.15 12.12
C TYR A 79 -3.19 -0.08 11.55
N SER A 80 -4.52 -0.12 11.66
CA SER A 80 -5.35 -1.12 11.00
C SER A 80 -6.70 -0.48 10.65
N GLY A 81 -7.03 -0.43 9.35
CA GLY A 81 -8.27 0.19 8.91
C GLY A 81 -8.26 0.55 7.43
N TRP A 82 -9.35 1.20 7.02
CA TRP A 82 -9.54 1.72 5.67
C TRP A 82 -8.93 3.11 5.53
N MET A 83 -8.23 3.33 4.42
CA MET A 83 -7.64 4.62 4.05
C MET A 83 -8.12 4.99 2.65
N SER A 84 -8.66 6.21 2.49
CA SER A 84 -9.05 6.73 1.19
C SER A 84 -7.83 6.89 0.29
N LEU A 85 -7.95 6.46 -0.96
CA LEU A 85 -6.92 6.68 -1.97
C LEU A 85 -6.83 8.18 -2.27
N SER A 86 -5.61 8.65 -2.51
CA SER A 86 -5.33 10.01 -2.98
C SER A 86 -4.76 9.98 -4.38
N GLU A 87 -5.01 11.03 -5.15
CA GLU A 87 -4.46 11.21 -6.48
C GLU A 87 -2.92 11.27 -6.48
N VAL A 88 -2.34 10.79 -7.58
CA VAL A 88 -0.91 10.92 -7.85
C VAL A 88 -0.67 12.00 -8.90
N ASP A 89 -1.50 12.02 -9.95
CA ASP A 89 -1.62 13.10 -10.90
C ASP A 89 -2.74 14.06 -10.45
N PRO A 90 -2.47 15.37 -10.24
CA PRO A 90 -3.50 16.33 -9.84
C PRO A 90 -4.63 16.52 -10.87
N ASP A 91 -4.44 16.08 -12.12
CA ASP A 91 -5.46 16.13 -13.16
C ASP A 91 -6.38 14.90 -13.16
N GLU A 92 -6.11 13.90 -12.29
CA GLU A 92 -6.92 12.68 -12.15
C GLU A 92 -7.83 12.73 -10.91
N GLU A 93 -9.08 12.30 -11.08
CA GLU A 93 -9.99 12.07 -9.97
C GLU A 93 -9.83 10.63 -9.47
N VAL A 94 -9.40 10.47 -8.22
CA VAL A 94 -9.27 9.16 -7.57
C VAL A 94 -10.43 8.93 -6.62
N GLN A 95 -11.03 7.74 -6.72
CA GLN A 95 -12.07 7.26 -5.83
C GLN A 95 -11.65 5.92 -5.22
N GLY A 96 -12.27 5.58 -4.09
CA GLY A 96 -12.07 4.30 -3.42
C GLY A 96 -11.15 4.37 -2.20
N GLU A 97 -11.02 3.23 -1.56
CA GLU A 97 -10.27 3.07 -0.32
C GLU A 97 -9.60 1.70 -0.26
N ILE A 98 -8.51 1.63 0.51
CA ILE A 98 -7.73 0.40 0.73
C ILE A 98 -7.70 0.03 2.21
N HIS A 99 -7.94 -1.24 2.49
CA HIS A 99 -7.87 -1.81 3.84
C HIS A 99 -6.46 -2.33 4.11
N LEU A 100 -5.79 -1.72 5.08
CA LEU A 100 -4.40 -2.01 5.42
C LEU A 100 -4.24 -2.34 6.90
N ARG A 101 -3.18 -3.09 7.19
CA ARG A 101 -2.58 -3.18 8.52
C ARG A 101 -1.09 -2.90 8.43
N VAL A 102 -0.60 -1.93 9.21
CA VAL A 102 0.79 -1.49 9.17
C VAL A 102 1.31 -1.35 10.59
N GLN A 103 2.35 -2.09 10.93
CA GLN A 103 2.91 -2.13 12.29
C GLN A 103 4.43 -2.13 12.27
N VAL A 104 5.04 -1.31 13.12
CA VAL A 104 6.48 -1.39 13.39
C VAL A 104 6.72 -2.29 14.59
N LEU A 105 7.40 -3.40 14.37
CA LEU A 105 7.79 -4.37 15.39
C LEU A 105 9.22 -4.08 15.84
N SER A 106 9.43 -3.88 17.13
CA SER A 106 10.77 -3.80 17.73
C SER A 106 11.17 -5.18 18.27
N SER A 107 12.24 -5.77 17.75
CA SER A 107 12.83 -7.02 18.27
C SER A 107 14.35 -6.90 18.37
N GLN A 108 14.89 -7.05 19.60
CA GLN A 108 16.32 -7.14 19.88
C GLN A 108 17.19 -6.08 19.17
N GLY A 109 16.75 -4.81 19.18
CA GLY A 109 17.48 -3.69 18.55
C GLY A 109 17.24 -3.50 17.05
N SER A 110 16.55 -4.43 16.39
CA SER A 110 16.09 -4.29 15.01
C SER A 110 14.62 -3.85 14.97
N ARG A 111 14.30 -2.97 14.02
CA ARG A 111 12.93 -2.61 13.68
C ARG A 111 12.52 -3.37 12.42
N ARG A 112 11.35 -3.99 12.46
CA ARG A 112 10.73 -4.63 11.30
C ARG A 112 9.41 -3.93 11.01
N LEU A 113 9.11 -3.74 9.74
CA LEU A 113 7.77 -3.37 9.30
C LEU A 113 7.00 -4.66 9.03
N ARG A 114 5.83 -4.81 9.63
CA ARG A 114 4.78 -5.74 9.19
C ARG A 114 3.73 -4.95 8.41
N CYS A 115 3.51 -5.31 7.16
CA CYS A 115 2.53 -4.68 6.28
C CYS A 115 1.61 -5.77 5.72
N SER A 116 0.32 -5.68 6.01
CA SER A 116 -0.72 -6.51 5.43
C SER A 116 -1.56 -5.66 4.46
N VAL A 117 -1.59 -6.07 3.20
CA VAL A 117 -2.39 -5.48 2.12
C VAL A 117 -3.60 -6.39 1.92
N LEU A 118 -4.78 -5.94 2.35
CA LEU A 118 -5.94 -6.82 2.50
C LEU A 118 -6.85 -6.76 1.28
N GLU A 119 -7.51 -5.62 1.05
CA GLU A 119 -8.56 -5.45 0.04
C GLU A 119 -8.74 -3.97 -0.33
N ALA A 120 -9.38 -3.71 -1.46
CA ALA A 120 -9.79 -2.36 -1.87
C ALA A 120 -11.23 -2.36 -2.42
N ARG A 121 -11.87 -1.19 -2.45
CA ARG A 121 -13.22 -1.00 -3.01
C ARG A 121 -13.48 0.43 -3.46
#